data_AF-A0A3A5L5E1-F1
#
_entry.id   AF-A0A3A5L5E1-F1
#
_cell.length_a   1.000
_cell.length_b   1.000
_cell.length_c   1.000
_cell.angle_alpha   90.00
_cell.angle_beta   90.00
_cell.angle_gamma   90.00
#
_symmetry.space_group_name_H-M   'P 1'
#
loop_
_entity.id
_entity.type
_entity.pdbx_description
1 polymer ?
#
loop_
_entity_poly.entity_id
_entity_poly.type
_entity_poly.pdbx_seq_one_letter_code
_entity_poly.pdbx_strand_id
1 'polypeptide(L)'
;MDIIFQGNHNSEEAAENLLSVLRLFKERYKISHFREMHLTVTLVDDHGDDVELVDSQTSQVYRVFEVYRKGQELQTGRKPRPMLQLVVDNTR
;
A
#
# COMPACT_ATOMS: atom_id res chain seq x y z
N MET A 1 1.68 -13.65 7.25
CA MET A 1 0.63 -14.34 6.49
C MET A 1 0.62 -13.66 5.15
N ASP A 2 0.78 -14.42 4.08
CA ASP A 2 0.95 -13.87 2.74
C ASP A 2 -0.38 -13.96 2.00
N ILE A 3 -0.84 -12.83 1.46
CA ILE A 3 -2.03 -12.76 0.62
C ILE A 3 -1.52 -12.46 -0.78
N ILE A 4 -1.63 -13.45 -1.67
CA ILE A 4 -1.11 -13.37 -3.02
C ILE A 4 -2.30 -13.30 -3.98
N PHE A 5 -2.43 -12.17 -4.68
CA PHE A 5 -3.35 -12.04 -5.81
C PHE A 5 -2.60 -12.47 -7.07
N GLN A 6 -2.98 -13.61 -7.65
CA GLN A 6 -2.34 -14.15 -8.86
C GLN A 6 -3.08 -13.69 -10.12
N GLY A 7 -2.33 -13.47 -11.20
CA GLY A 7 -2.86 -13.03 -12.50
C GLY A 7 -2.84 -11.52 -12.69
N ASN A 8 -3.23 -11.07 -13.88
CA ASN A 8 -3.32 -9.65 -14.21
C ASN A 8 -4.64 -9.10 -13.68
N HIS A 9 -4.56 -8.16 -12.74
CA HIS A 9 -5.71 -7.44 -12.21
C HIS A 9 -5.62 -6.00 -12.68
N ASN A 10 -6.71 -5.47 -13.19
CA ASN A 10 -6.77 -4.02 -13.39
C ASN A 10 -6.86 -3.31 -12.02
N SER A 11 -6.74 -1.98 -12.02
CA SER A 11 -6.71 -1.19 -10.79
C SER A 11 -7.98 -1.34 -9.93
N GLU A 12 -9.13 -1.51 -10.56
CA GLU A 12 -10.42 -1.63 -9.88
C GLU A 12 -10.55 -2.99 -9.20
N GLU A 13 -10.26 -4.07 -9.94
CA GLU A 13 -10.25 -5.44 -9.44
C GLU A 13 -9.26 -5.62 -8.29
N ALA A 14 -8.04 -5.08 -8.41
CA ALA A 14 -7.03 -5.16 -7.36
C ALA A 14 -7.51 -4.49 -6.05
N ALA A 15 -8.15 -3.33 -6.16
CA ALA A 15 -8.69 -2.62 -5.01
C ALA A 15 -9.85 -3.38 -4.34
N GLU A 16 -10.79 -3.92 -5.14
CA GLU A 16 -11.91 -4.71 -4.64
C GLU A 16 -11.44 -6.01 -3.97
N ASN A 17 -10.46 -6.68 -4.56
CA ASN A 17 -9.87 -7.91 -4.03
C ASN A 17 -9.18 -7.66 -2.68
N LEU A 18 -8.36 -6.62 -2.56
CA LEU A 18 -7.74 -6.24 -1.29
C LEU A 18 -8.79 -5.90 -0.22
N LEU A 19 -9.81 -5.12 -0.59
CA LEU A 19 -10.90 -4.76 0.31
C LEU A 19 -11.67 -6.00 0.80
N SER A 20 -11.90 -6.96 -0.09
CA SER A 20 -12.59 -8.22 0.23
C SER A 20 -11.83 -9.04 1.26
N VAL A 21 -10.49 -9.09 1.16
CA VAL A 21 -9.65 -9.77 2.16
C VAL A 21 -9.70 -9.06 3.52
N LEU A 22 -9.66 -7.73 3.54
CA LEU A 22 -9.81 -6.97 4.79
C LEU A 22 -11.18 -7.17 5.44
N ARG A 23 -12.25 -7.22 4.63
CA ARG A 23 -13.61 -7.54 5.10
C ARG A 23 -13.67 -8.95 5.68
N LEU A 24 -13.06 -9.94 5.04
CA LEU A 24 -12.99 -11.31 5.53
C LEU A 24 -12.37 -11.37 6.95
N PHE A 25 -11.24 -10.68 7.19
CA PHE A 25 -10.63 -10.64 8.53
C PHE A 25 -11.57 -10.04 9.58
N LYS A 26 -12.27 -8.97 9.23
CA LYS A 26 -13.22 -8.32 10.14
C LYS A 26 -14.44 -9.20 10.41
N GLU A 27 -15.07 -9.74 9.37
CA GLU A 27 -16.38 -10.36 9.47
C GLU A 27 -16.28 -11.81 9.94
N ARG A 28 -15.36 -12.59 9.36
CA ARG A 28 -15.22 -14.02 9.64
C ARG A 28 -14.34 -14.30 10.84
N TYR A 29 -13.26 -13.54 10.99
CA TYR A 29 -12.23 -13.77 12.01
C TYR A 29 -12.25 -12.76 13.16
N LYS A 30 -13.14 -11.74 13.08
CA LYS A 30 -13.31 -10.71 14.12
C LYS A 30 -12.03 -9.94 14.47
N ILE A 31 -11.10 -9.85 13.52
CA ILE A 31 -9.88 -9.04 13.68
C ILE A 31 -10.28 -7.56 13.56
N SER A 32 -10.01 -6.80 14.61
CA SER A 32 -10.41 -5.39 14.71
C SER A 32 -9.27 -4.40 14.44
N HIS A 33 -8.03 -4.84 14.55
CA HIS A 33 -6.84 -4.00 14.40
C HIS A 33 -5.75 -4.76 13.65
N PHE A 34 -5.07 -4.08 12.74
CA PHE A 34 -3.87 -4.55 12.07
C PHE A 34 -2.68 -3.78 12.64
N ARG A 35 -1.63 -4.49 13.03
CA ARG A 35 -0.40 -3.87 13.51
C ARG A 35 0.44 -3.35 12.35
N GLU A 36 0.49 -4.11 11.27
CA GLU A 36 1.35 -3.86 10.11
C GLU A 36 0.80 -4.63 8.91
N MET A 37 0.97 -4.09 7.70
CA MET A 37 0.68 -4.77 6.42
C MET A 37 1.78 -4.43 5.43
N HIS A 38 2.39 -5.46 4.85
CA HIS A 38 3.36 -5.32 3.77
C HIS A 38 2.67 -5.67 2.45
N LEU A 39 2.72 -4.77 1.47
CA LEU A 39 2.25 -5.04 0.12
C LEU A 39 3.44 -5.05 -0.83
N THR A 40 3.54 -6.10 -1.63
CA THR A 40 4.48 -6.20 -2.75
C THR A 40 3.66 -6.18 -4.03
N VAL A 41 4.00 -5.28 -4.94
CA VAL A 41 3.28 -5.08 -6.20
C VAL A 41 4.28 -5.18 -7.34
N THR A 42 3.98 -6.02 -8.32
CA THR A 42 4.65 -6.02 -9.62
C THR A 42 3.81 -5.20 -10.58
N LEU A 43 4.41 -4.19 -11.20
CA LEU A 43 3.75 -3.35 -12.18
C LEU A 43 4.07 -3.88 -13.57
N VAL A 44 3.08 -3.87 -14.46
CA VAL A 44 3.26 -4.25 -15.86
C VAL A 44 2.70 -3.15 -16.76
N ASP A 45 3.24 -3.02 -17.96
CA ASP A 45 2.66 -2.16 -19.00
C ASP A 45 1.52 -2.84 -19.78
N ASP A 46 1.02 -2.15 -20.80
CA ASP A 46 -0.06 -2.66 -21.68
C ASP A 46 0.36 -3.89 -22.52
N HIS A 47 1.66 -4.16 -22.62
CA HIS A 47 2.22 -5.34 -23.28
C HIS A 47 2.43 -6.51 -22.32
N GLY A 48 2.28 -6.28 -21.01
CA GLY A 48 2.51 -7.26 -19.96
C GLY A 48 3.97 -7.35 -19.53
N ASP A 49 4.80 -6.39 -19.93
CA ASP A 49 6.21 -6.33 -19.53
C ASP A 49 6.35 -5.63 -18.17
N ASP A 50 7.21 -6.17 -17.31
CA ASP A 50 7.47 -5.61 -15.98
C ASP A 50 8.02 -4.18 -16.10
N VAL A 51 7.44 -3.25 -15.35
CA VAL A 51 7.87 -1.84 -15.32
C VAL A 51 8.27 -1.39 -13.92
N GLU A 52 9.22 -0.46 -13.90
CA GLU A 52 9.67 0.22 -12.68
C GLU A 52 9.24 1.70 -12.73
N LEU A 53 8.83 2.21 -11.57
CA LEU A 53 8.60 3.65 -11.43
C LEU A 53 9.96 4.34 -11.21
N VAL A 54 10.22 5.39 -11.99
CA VAL A 54 11.49 6.13 -11.95
C VAL A 54 11.23 7.60 -11.65
N ASP A 55 12.04 8.19 -10.77
CA ASP A 55 12.07 9.63 -10.52
C ASP A 55 12.64 10.36 -11.73
N SER A 56 11.85 11.25 -12.33
CA SER A 56 12.24 11.99 -13.53
C SER A 56 13.38 12.98 -13.32
N GLN A 57 13.67 13.39 -12.09
CA GLN A 57 14.76 14.32 -11.77
C GLN A 57 16.06 13.58 -11.45
N THR A 58 15.98 12.47 -10.72
CA THR A 58 17.17 11.73 -10.23
C THR A 58 17.48 10.48 -11.03
N SER A 59 16.56 10.03 -11.89
CA SER A 59 16.60 8.75 -12.60
C SER A 59 16.72 7.53 -11.66
N GLN A 60 16.34 7.68 -10.39
CA GLN A 60 16.34 6.59 -9.42
C GLN A 60 15.01 5.86 -9.42
N VAL A 61 15.07 4.53 -9.22
CA VAL A 61 13.90 3.67 -9.13
C VAL A 61 13.24 3.81 -7.76
N TYR A 62 11.93 4.01 -7.77
CA TYR A 62 11.08 3.95 -6.59
C TYR A 62 10.97 2.51 -6.10
N ARG A 63 11.56 2.19 -4.94
CA ARG A 63 11.55 0.83 -4.38
C ARG A 63 10.50 0.60 -3.31
N VAL A 64 10.17 1.62 -2.52
CA VAL A 64 9.27 1.49 -1.37
C VAL A 64 8.29 2.65 -1.32
N PHE A 65 7.01 2.29 -1.18
CA PHE A 65 5.90 3.20 -0.92
C PHE A 65 5.41 2.96 0.51
N GLU A 66 5.79 3.84 1.44
CA GLU A 66 5.36 3.76 2.83
C GLU A 66 4.08 4.56 3.03
N VAL A 67 3.02 3.91 3.51
CA VAL A 67 1.78 4.60 3.89
C VAL A 67 1.63 4.57 5.40
N TYR A 68 1.78 5.72 6.04
CA TYR A 68 1.59 5.85 7.49
C TYR A 68 0.44 6.78 7.85
N ARG A 69 -0.01 6.65 9.10
CA ARG A 69 -1.04 7.52 9.67
C ARG A 69 -0.40 8.80 10.20
N LYS A 70 -0.71 9.95 9.60
CA LYS A 70 -0.25 11.27 10.07
C LYS A 70 -0.78 11.55 11.49
N GLY A 71 0.11 11.89 12.42
CA GLY A 71 -0.22 12.21 13.81
C GLY A 71 0.05 11.13 14.87
N GLN A 72 0.88 10.11 14.57
CA GLN A 72 1.54 9.29 15.60
C GLN A 72 2.93 9.81 16.01
N GLU A 73 3.34 10.95 15.46
CA GLU A 73 4.47 11.72 15.99
C GLU A 73 4.06 12.34 17.34
N LEU A 74 4.94 12.17 18.32
CA LEU A 74 4.79 12.50 19.73
C LEU A 74 3.97 13.79 20.04
N GLN A 75 2.95 13.60 20.89
CA GLN A 75 2.41 14.53 21.91
C GLN A 75 1.44 15.69 21.54
N THR A 76 0.38 15.71 22.36
CA THR A 76 -0.43 16.84 22.87
C THR A 76 -1.16 17.76 21.91
N GLY A 77 -2.50 17.66 21.90
CA GLY A 77 -3.33 18.86 21.93
C GLY A 77 -3.87 19.42 20.62
N ARG A 78 -4.52 18.59 19.79
CA ARG A 78 -5.69 18.91 18.94
C ARG A 78 -5.85 17.73 17.97
N LYS A 79 -7.01 17.06 17.95
CA LYS A 79 -7.26 15.91 17.07
C LYS A 79 -7.37 16.37 15.60
N PRO A 80 -6.38 16.17 14.72
CA PRO A 80 -6.60 16.22 13.29
C PRO A 80 -7.25 14.88 12.90
N ARG A 81 -8.15 14.88 11.92
CA ARG A 81 -8.62 13.61 11.36
C ARG A 81 -7.38 12.84 10.86
N PRO A 82 -7.26 11.54 11.16
CA PRO A 82 -6.11 10.78 10.72
C PRO A 82 -6.08 10.74 9.19
N MET A 83 -5.08 11.39 8.61
CA MET A 83 -4.84 11.33 7.17
C MET A 83 -3.75 10.28 6.94
N LEU A 84 -4.00 9.37 6.00
CA LEU A 84 -2.94 8.52 5.47
C LEU A 84 -2.01 9.42 4.67
N GLN A 85 -0.70 9.30 4.93
CA GLN A 85 0.34 9.97 4.17
C GLN A 85 1.15 8.91 3.45
N LEU A 86 1.19 8.99 2.13
CA LEU A 86 2.10 8.24 1.30
C LEU A 86 3.45 8.98 1.32
N VAL A 87 4.48 8.34 1.82
CA VAL A 87 5.87 8.75 1.68
C VAL A 87 6.56 7.77 0.77
N VAL A 88 7.41 8.31 -0.08
CA VAL A 88 8.09 7.57 -1.11
C VAL A 88 9.59 7.70 -0.83
N ASP A 89 10.26 6.57 -0.57
CA ASP A 89 11.69 6.55 -0.27
C ASP A 89 12.49 6.08 -1.50
N ASN A 90 13.36 6.97 -1.99
CA ASN A 90 14.23 6.74 -3.15
C ASN A 90 15.68 6.48 -2.74
N THR A 91 15.98 6.40 -1.45
CA THR A 91 17.35 6.31 -0.97
C THR A 91 17.82 4.86 -0.88
N ARG A 92 18.52 4.38 -1.92
CA ARG A 92 19.64 3.41 -1.83
C ARG A 92 20.39 3.24 -3.14
#